data_AF-A0A963ADQ6-F1
#
_entry.id   AF-A0A963ADQ6-F1
#
_cell.length_a   1.000
_cell.length_b   1.000
_cell.length_c   1.000
_cell.angle_alpha   90.00
_cell.angle_beta   90.00
_cell.angle_gamma   90.00
#
_symmetry.space_group_name_H-M   'P 1'
#
loop_
_entity.id
_entity.type
_entity.pdbx_description
1 polymer ?
#
loop_
_entity_poly.entity_id
_entity_poly.type
_entity_poly.pdbx_seq_one_letter_code
_entity_poly.pdbx_strand_id
1 'polypeptide(L)'
;MTQRKRILDTKLGCVLIATWSLAGAAVGSDAMDYGLARWHPSHFKPAIDETTNDQCLSCHQEIIERKVLDVSPAGVKSAEALAWYQTLYTYQGEQETFHRRHLVTPLAAELMDMKCNTCHQGNDPREEAPIPPDPARQDFTLRKMVNPDVCLMCHGAHPFEIMGLPGPWPATRDTFQNNCLLCHAGIRTRRHQVNFLKAKAIEDAAAKEGDVCYGCHGGRQWYRIAFPYARNAWDGMAKEVPEWAKDRPTQSEERFRLAPPKAAE
;
A
#
# COMPACT_ATOMS: atom_id res chain seq x y z
N MET A 1 -82.82 -32.79 25.75
CA MET A 1 -83.43 -31.54 25.25
C MET A 1 -83.02 -30.42 26.19
N THR A 2 -82.39 -29.36 25.65
CA THR A 2 -82.30 -27.98 26.20
C THR A 2 -81.58 -27.78 27.56
N GLN A 3 -80.76 -26.76 27.83
CA GLN A 3 -80.51 -25.47 27.17
C GLN A 3 -79.18 -24.85 27.67
N ARG A 4 -78.55 -24.01 26.83
CA ARG A 4 -77.40 -23.13 27.12
C ARG A 4 -77.80 -21.88 27.94
N LYS A 5 -76.89 -21.38 28.79
CA LYS A 5 -76.38 -19.97 28.92
C LYS A 5 -75.46 -19.86 30.17
N ARG A 6 -74.13 -19.75 30.02
CA ARG A 6 -73.26 -18.54 30.00
C ARG A 6 -73.37 -17.62 31.23
N ILE A 7 -72.29 -17.55 32.03
CA ILE A 7 -71.64 -16.32 32.59
C ILE A 7 -70.16 -16.70 32.83
N LEU A 8 -69.23 -16.30 31.94
CA LEU A 8 -68.19 -15.27 32.13
C LEU A 8 -67.46 -15.31 33.49
N ASP A 9 -66.17 -15.68 33.45
CA ASP A 9 -65.15 -15.11 34.33
C ASP A 9 -63.79 -15.17 33.63
N THR A 10 -63.46 -14.04 32.98
CA THR A 10 -62.16 -13.81 32.33
C THR A 10 -61.21 -13.24 33.37
N LYS A 11 -60.35 -14.09 33.96
CA LYS A 11 -59.17 -13.59 34.69
C LYS A 11 -57.98 -13.53 33.74
N LEU A 12 -57.69 -12.31 33.32
CA LEU A 12 -56.51 -11.91 32.56
C LEU A 12 -55.27 -12.08 33.46
N GLY A 13 -54.60 -13.22 33.35
CA GLY A 13 -53.30 -13.43 33.98
C GLY A 13 -52.21 -12.73 33.18
N CYS A 14 -51.72 -11.60 33.68
CA CYS A 14 -50.48 -10.98 33.20
C CYS A 14 -49.31 -11.95 33.43
N VAL A 15 -48.84 -12.58 32.36
CA VAL A 15 -47.53 -13.25 32.35
C VAL A 15 -46.47 -12.16 32.24
N LEU A 16 -45.83 -11.83 33.36
CA LEU A 16 -44.59 -11.09 33.40
C LEU A 16 -43.50 -11.95 32.75
N ILE A 17 -43.22 -11.70 31.48
CA ILE A 17 -42.02 -12.21 30.82
C ILE A 17 -40.85 -11.41 31.42
N ALA A 18 -40.12 -12.03 32.34
CA ALA A 18 -38.84 -11.52 32.78
C ALA A 18 -37.87 -11.61 31.60
N THR A 19 -37.75 -10.53 30.84
CA THR A 19 -36.68 -10.37 29.86
C THR A 19 -35.38 -10.31 30.63
N TRP A 20 -34.62 -11.40 30.61
CA TRP A 20 -33.22 -11.39 30.95
C TRP A 20 -32.51 -10.55 29.89
N SER A 21 -32.37 -9.26 30.17
CA SER A 21 -31.37 -8.42 29.53
C SER A 21 -30.02 -9.05 29.87
N LEU A 22 -29.46 -9.82 28.93
CA LEU A 22 -28.03 -10.05 28.85
C LEU A 22 -27.41 -8.68 28.63
N ALA A 23 -27.13 -7.99 29.73
CA ALA A 23 -26.15 -6.93 29.76
C ALA A 23 -24.90 -7.53 29.11
N GLY A 24 -24.57 -7.01 27.92
CA GLY A 24 -23.32 -7.34 27.27
C GLY A 24 -22.22 -7.08 28.28
N ALA A 25 -21.64 -8.15 28.81
CA ALA A 25 -20.35 -8.06 29.44
C ALA A 25 -19.46 -7.41 28.39
N ALA A 26 -18.99 -6.20 28.68
CA ALA A 26 -17.85 -5.66 27.99
C ALA A 26 -16.77 -6.74 28.12
N VAL A 27 -16.52 -7.45 27.01
CA VAL A 27 -15.32 -8.26 26.87
C VAL A 27 -14.22 -7.23 26.95
N GLY A 28 -13.66 -7.08 28.16
CA GLY A 28 -12.39 -6.41 28.33
C GLY A 28 -11.45 -7.00 27.30
N SER A 29 -10.59 -6.16 26.72
CA SER A 29 -9.49 -6.60 25.89
C SER A 29 -8.67 -7.62 26.68
N ASP A 30 -9.04 -8.89 26.58
CA ASP A 30 -8.13 -9.99 26.80
C ASP A 30 -7.08 -9.73 25.73
N ALA A 31 -5.98 -9.10 26.16
CA ALA A 31 -4.83 -8.87 25.32
C ALA A 31 -4.47 -10.24 24.80
N MET A 32 -4.81 -10.50 23.53
CA MET A 32 -4.55 -11.80 22.91
C MET A 32 -3.10 -12.15 23.21
N ASP A 33 -2.88 -13.30 23.84
CA ASP A 33 -1.54 -13.78 24.11
C ASP A 33 -0.71 -13.69 22.82
N TYR A 34 0.50 -13.12 22.88
CA TYR A 34 1.37 -12.94 21.73
C TYR A 34 1.57 -14.26 20.96
N GLY A 35 1.63 -15.37 21.71
CA GLY A 35 1.72 -16.73 21.17
C GLY A 35 0.54 -17.12 20.28
N LEU A 36 -0.67 -16.67 20.60
CA LEU A 36 -1.88 -16.87 19.78
C LEU A 36 -2.00 -15.80 18.68
N ALA A 37 -1.66 -14.54 18.97
CA ALA A 37 -1.80 -13.42 18.03
C ALA A 37 -0.99 -13.62 16.74
N ARG A 38 0.21 -14.18 16.85
CA ARG A 38 1.03 -14.53 15.68
C ARG A 38 0.40 -15.54 14.72
N TRP A 39 -0.64 -16.26 15.15
CA TRP A 39 -1.40 -17.23 14.35
C TRP A 39 -2.80 -16.73 14.00
N HIS A 40 -3.10 -15.45 14.28
CA HIS A 40 -4.38 -14.88 13.92
C HIS A 40 -4.60 -14.94 12.40
N PRO A 41 -5.80 -15.34 11.91
CA PRO A 41 -6.09 -15.50 10.48
C PRO A 41 -5.72 -14.30 9.62
N SER A 42 -5.79 -13.06 10.14
CA SER A 42 -5.43 -11.84 9.41
C SER A 42 -3.98 -11.80 8.93
N HIS A 43 -3.08 -12.64 9.44
CA HIS A 43 -1.70 -12.75 8.95
C HIS A 43 -1.55 -13.68 7.74
N PHE A 44 -2.63 -14.30 7.28
CA PHE A 44 -2.59 -15.36 6.28
C PHE A 44 -3.55 -15.11 5.13
N LYS A 45 -3.21 -15.62 3.96
CA LYS A 45 -4.17 -15.69 2.85
C LYS A 45 -5.28 -16.70 3.17
N PRO A 46 -6.54 -16.40 2.76
CA PRO A 46 -6.95 -15.22 2.00
C PRO A 46 -7.24 -13.97 2.86
N ALA A 47 -7.35 -14.09 4.19
CA ALA A 47 -7.86 -13.01 5.05
C ALA A 47 -7.00 -11.73 5.05
N ILE A 48 -5.68 -11.83 4.90
CA ILE A 48 -4.77 -10.67 4.82
C ILE A 48 -5.10 -9.75 3.63
N ASP A 49 -5.64 -10.29 2.53
CA ASP A 49 -5.92 -9.51 1.32
C ASP A 49 -7.06 -8.50 1.53
N GLU A 50 -7.96 -8.77 2.48
CA GLU A 50 -9.08 -7.91 2.85
C GLU A 50 -8.88 -7.20 4.20
N THR A 51 -7.78 -7.48 4.90
CA THR A 51 -7.51 -6.88 6.22
C THR A 51 -7.23 -5.37 6.06
N THR A 52 -7.98 -4.54 6.79
CA THR A 52 -7.87 -3.09 6.71
C THR A 52 -6.67 -2.55 7.49
N ASN A 53 -6.25 -1.32 7.18
CA ASN A 53 -5.23 -0.62 7.96
C ASN A 53 -5.63 -0.52 9.44
N ASP A 54 -6.89 -0.19 9.75
CA ASP A 54 -7.36 -0.08 11.13
C ASP A 54 -7.25 -1.41 11.89
N GLN A 55 -7.58 -2.52 11.23
CA GLN A 55 -7.41 -3.86 11.82
C GLN A 55 -5.93 -4.16 12.10
N CYS A 56 -5.03 -3.88 11.15
CA CYS A 56 -3.59 -4.04 11.35
C CYS A 56 -3.07 -3.15 12.50
N LEU A 57 -3.44 -1.87 12.48
CA LEU A 57 -2.95 -0.85 13.41
C LEU A 57 -3.55 -0.98 14.81
N SER A 58 -4.63 -1.71 15.00
CA SER A 58 -5.17 -2.03 16.33
C SER A 58 -4.16 -2.80 17.20
N CYS A 59 -3.28 -3.59 16.58
CA CYS A 59 -2.20 -4.31 17.25
C CYS A 59 -0.81 -3.73 16.94
N HIS A 60 -0.63 -3.09 15.78
CA HIS A 60 0.66 -2.60 15.28
C HIS A 60 0.79 -1.07 15.28
N GLN A 61 0.13 -0.40 16.20
CA GLN A 61 0.11 1.07 16.26
C GLN A 61 1.53 1.67 16.40
N GLU A 62 2.47 0.93 16.98
CA GLU A 62 3.86 1.37 17.21
C GLU A 62 4.58 1.77 15.92
N ILE A 63 4.20 1.20 14.77
CA ILE A 63 4.86 1.47 13.48
C ILE A 63 4.55 2.87 12.95
N ILE A 64 3.40 3.44 13.32
CA ILE A 64 3.01 4.80 12.95
C ILE A 64 3.24 5.81 14.07
N GLU A 65 3.25 5.39 15.33
CA GLU A 65 3.51 6.28 16.46
C GLU A 65 4.99 6.56 16.66
N ARG A 66 5.85 5.58 16.40
CA ARG A 66 7.30 5.74 16.54
C ARG A 66 7.82 6.78 15.55
N LYS A 67 8.46 7.82 16.09
CA LYS A 67 9.17 8.86 15.34
C LYS A 67 10.68 8.70 15.44
N VAL A 68 11.40 9.40 14.57
CA VAL A 68 12.85 9.57 14.68
C VAL A 68 13.13 10.40 15.94
N LEU A 69 14.21 10.08 16.66
CA LEU A 69 14.62 10.85 17.82
C LEU A 69 15.14 12.23 17.39
N ASP A 70 14.84 13.26 18.18
CA ASP A 70 15.37 14.62 17.93
C ASP A 70 16.90 14.64 17.96
N VAL A 71 17.50 13.84 18.84
CA VAL A 71 18.95 13.67 18.99
C VAL A 71 19.26 12.19 19.10
N SER A 72 20.21 11.71 18.30
CA SER A 72 20.70 10.34 18.38
C SER A 72 21.50 10.11 19.68
N PRO A 73 21.72 8.85 20.10
CA PRO A 73 22.61 8.55 21.22
C PRO A 73 24.05 9.09 21.06
N ALA A 74 24.46 9.40 19.82
CA ALA A 74 25.76 10.00 19.51
C ALA A 74 25.75 11.54 19.51
N GLY A 75 24.63 12.18 19.87
CA GLY A 75 24.50 13.64 19.93
C GLY A 75 24.16 14.32 18.60
N VAL A 76 23.92 13.55 17.53
CA VAL A 76 23.57 14.10 16.21
C VAL A 76 22.09 14.46 16.17
N LYS A 77 21.76 15.71 15.86
CA LYS A 77 20.37 16.16 15.71
C LYS A 77 19.77 15.64 14.40
N SER A 78 18.53 15.17 14.45
CA SER A 78 17.82 14.68 13.25
C SER A 78 17.64 15.76 12.18
N ALA A 79 17.41 17.01 12.59
CA ALA A 79 17.28 18.16 11.71
C ALA A 79 18.57 18.52 10.95
N GLU A 80 19.73 18.08 11.45
CA GLU A 80 21.05 18.35 10.84
C GLU A 80 21.57 17.15 10.04
N ALA A 81 20.88 16.01 10.08
CA ALA A 81 21.26 14.78 9.39
C ALA A 81 20.38 14.55 8.16
N LEU A 82 20.88 14.92 6.97
CA LEU A 82 20.21 14.66 5.69
C LEU A 82 21.00 13.64 4.86
N ALA A 83 20.31 12.63 4.33
CA ALA A 83 20.85 11.78 3.28
C ALA A 83 20.76 12.48 1.91
N TRP A 84 21.61 12.09 0.97
CA TRP A 84 21.70 12.71 -0.36
C TRP A 84 20.38 12.73 -1.13
N TYR A 85 19.51 11.73 -0.97
CA TYR A 85 18.21 11.68 -1.65
C TYR A 85 17.16 12.61 -1.01
N GLN A 86 17.44 13.13 0.18
CA GLN A 86 16.52 14.01 0.90
C GLN A 86 16.60 15.46 0.44
N THR A 87 17.38 15.73 -0.61
CA THR A 87 17.41 17.04 -1.29
C THR A 87 16.26 17.21 -2.27
N LEU A 88 15.46 16.17 -2.54
CA LEU A 88 14.32 16.22 -3.45
C LEU A 88 13.08 16.75 -2.74
N TYR A 89 12.18 17.40 -3.50
CA TYR A 89 10.89 17.87 -3.00
C TYR A 89 10.10 16.79 -2.23
N THR A 90 10.15 15.54 -2.71
CA THR A 90 9.42 14.41 -2.13
C THR A 90 9.90 13.97 -0.73
N TYR A 91 10.98 14.57 -0.22
CA TYR A 91 11.52 14.30 1.12
C TYR A 91 11.50 15.52 2.05
N GLN A 92 10.83 16.61 1.65
CA GLN A 92 10.68 17.78 2.50
C GLN A 92 10.00 17.46 3.84
N GLY A 93 10.36 18.24 4.87
CA GLY A 93 9.87 18.08 6.23
C GLY A 93 10.84 17.32 7.14
N GLU A 94 10.32 16.85 8.27
CA GLU A 94 11.12 16.18 9.29
C GLU A 94 11.63 14.80 8.85
N GLN A 95 12.60 14.29 9.60
CA GLN A 95 13.02 12.91 9.47
C GLN A 95 11.91 11.98 9.96
N GLU A 96 11.43 11.14 9.06
CA GLU A 96 10.32 10.24 9.33
C GLU A 96 10.71 8.78 9.17
N THR A 97 10.09 7.90 9.97
CA THR A 97 10.30 6.45 9.90
C THR A 97 9.70 5.88 8.63
N PHE A 98 10.13 4.66 8.25
CA PHE A 98 9.72 4.02 7.00
C PHE A 98 8.20 3.99 6.82
N HIS A 99 7.46 3.41 7.77
CA HIS A 99 6.01 3.30 7.66
C HIS A 99 5.33 4.67 7.64
N ARG A 100 5.80 5.62 8.46
CA ARG A 100 5.23 6.97 8.49
C ARG A 100 5.34 7.66 7.13
N ARG A 101 6.50 7.57 6.47
CA ARG A 101 6.73 8.13 5.12
C ARG A 101 5.83 7.55 4.04
N HIS A 102 5.29 6.35 4.23
CA HIS A 102 4.44 5.69 3.23
C HIS A 102 2.95 5.72 3.58
N LEU A 103 2.58 6.09 4.83
CA LEU A 103 1.19 6.01 5.29
C LEU A 103 0.62 7.33 5.82
N VAL A 104 1.39 8.13 6.56
CA VAL A 104 0.81 9.22 7.38
C VAL A 104 1.42 10.60 7.17
N THR A 105 2.51 10.71 6.41
CA THR A 105 3.05 12.04 6.05
C THR A 105 2.10 12.77 5.08
N PRO A 106 2.12 14.12 5.03
CA PRO A 106 1.27 14.87 4.10
C PRO A 106 1.41 14.43 2.64
N LEU A 107 2.65 14.21 2.18
CA LEU A 107 2.91 13.74 0.82
C LEU A 107 2.36 12.34 0.57
N ALA A 108 2.49 11.42 1.54
CA ALA A 108 1.90 10.09 1.43
C ALA A 108 0.37 10.18 1.34
N ALA A 109 -0.25 10.98 2.19
CA ALA A 109 -1.69 11.20 2.15
C ALA A 109 -2.15 11.86 0.84
N GLU A 110 -1.35 12.73 0.23
CA GLU A 110 -1.65 13.39 -1.03
C GLU A 110 -1.53 12.43 -2.24
N LEU A 111 -0.42 11.70 -2.34
CA LEU A 111 -0.02 11.00 -3.57
C LEU A 111 -0.26 9.49 -3.53
N MET A 112 -0.31 8.90 -2.34
CA MET A 112 -0.32 7.46 -2.13
C MET A 112 -1.66 7.02 -1.52
N ASP A 113 -2.01 5.76 -1.77
CA ASP A 113 -3.13 5.06 -1.15
C ASP A 113 -2.67 3.68 -0.63
N MET A 114 -1.42 3.63 -0.14
CA MET A 114 -0.82 2.39 0.34
C MET A 114 -1.53 1.88 1.59
N LYS A 115 -1.63 0.55 1.66
CA LYS A 115 -2.19 -0.18 2.78
C LYS A 115 -1.13 -1.07 3.39
N CYS A 116 -1.34 -1.52 4.63
CA CYS A 116 -0.46 -2.49 5.28
C CYS A 116 -0.26 -3.72 4.37
N ASN A 117 -1.34 -4.20 3.76
CA ASN A 117 -1.30 -5.35 2.88
C ASN A 117 -0.79 -5.08 1.46
N THR A 118 -0.50 -3.82 1.08
CA THR A 118 0.24 -3.54 -0.16
C THR A 118 1.60 -4.25 -0.14
N CYS A 119 2.29 -4.19 0.99
CA CYS A 119 3.60 -4.82 1.21
C CYS A 119 3.51 -6.17 1.94
N HIS A 120 2.61 -6.29 2.93
CA HIS A 120 2.48 -7.50 3.74
C HIS A 120 1.39 -8.42 3.19
N GLN A 121 1.79 -9.50 2.51
CA GLN A 121 0.87 -10.44 1.86
C GLN A 121 0.60 -11.71 2.67
N GLY A 122 1.08 -11.74 3.92
CA GLY A 122 0.96 -12.88 4.82
C GLY A 122 1.85 -14.06 4.41
N ASN A 123 2.62 -14.59 5.36
CA ASN A 123 3.45 -15.78 5.15
C ASN A 123 3.16 -16.77 6.28
N ASP A 124 3.09 -18.08 6.01
CA ASP A 124 2.98 -19.08 7.08
C ASP A 124 4.28 -19.08 7.91
N PRO A 125 4.26 -18.79 9.23
CA PRO A 125 5.46 -18.81 10.04
C PRO A 125 6.02 -20.22 10.30
N ARG A 126 5.41 -21.28 9.73
CA ARG A 126 6.01 -22.62 9.61
C ARG A 126 6.90 -22.76 8.37
N GLU A 127 6.67 -21.97 7.32
CA GLU A 127 7.43 -22.04 6.08
C GLU A 127 8.59 -21.03 6.09
N GLU A 128 9.79 -21.52 6.42
CA GLU A 128 10.98 -20.67 6.48
C GLU A 128 11.60 -20.44 5.10
N ALA A 129 11.86 -21.52 4.36
CA ALA A 129 12.39 -21.51 3.00
C ALA A 129 11.98 -22.80 2.26
N PRO A 130 11.80 -22.78 0.93
CA PRO A 130 11.66 -24.01 0.15
C PRO A 130 12.96 -24.81 0.22
N ILE A 131 12.87 -26.06 0.70
CA ILE A 131 13.99 -27.00 0.74
C ILE A 131 13.57 -28.27 -0.03
N PRO A 132 14.21 -28.59 -1.17
CA PRO A 132 15.30 -27.84 -1.81
C PRO A 132 14.83 -26.49 -2.40
N PRO A 133 15.75 -25.54 -2.67
CA PRO A 133 15.40 -24.30 -3.37
C PRO A 133 14.73 -24.59 -4.72
N ASP A 134 13.61 -23.95 -4.98
CA ASP A 134 12.87 -24.07 -6.24
C ASP A 134 12.90 -22.71 -6.98
N PRO A 135 13.70 -22.57 -8.06
CA PRO A 135 13.79 -21.33 -8.81
C PRO A 135 12.50 -21.00 -9.59
N ALA A 136 11.55 -21.93 -9.70
CA ALA A 136 10.24 -21.66 -10.29
C ALA A 136 9.30 -20.92 -9.33
N ARG A 137 9.53 -21.00 -8.01
CA ARG A 137 8.74 -20.32 -6.97
C ARG A 137 9.25 -18.90 -6.68
N GLN A 138 9.25 -18.05 -7.71
CA GLN A 138 9.72 -16.65 -7.57
C GLN A 138 8.79 -15.78 -6.71
N ASP A 139 7.56 -16.24 -6.48
CA ASP A 139 6.57 -15.60 -5.62
C ASP A 139 6.71 -15.98 -4.13
N PHE A 140 7.57 -16.95 -3.80
CA PHE A 140 7.79 -17.35 -2.41
C PHE A 140 8.48 -16.24 -1.62
N THR A 141 7.82 -15.78 -0.57
CA THR A 141 8.39 -14.82 0.37
C THR A 141 8.76 -15.52 1.66
N LEU A 142 10.02 -15.37 2.10
CA LEU A 142 10.51 -15.93 3.36
C LEU A 142 9.63 -15.48 4.54
N ARG A 143 9.55 -16.30 5.58
CA ARG A 143 8.82 -16.01 6.81
C ARG A 143 9.10 -14.59 7.33
N LYS A 144 8.02 -13.84 7.62
CA LYS A 144 8.05 -12.45 8.14
C LYS A 144 8.75 -11.42 7.24
N MET A 145 9.06 -11.77 6.01
CA MET A 145 9.63 -10.84 5.03
C MET A 145 8.52 -10.31 4.12
N VAL A 146 8.76 -9.16 3.52
CA VAL A 146 7.99 -8.65 2.38
C VAL A 146 8.65 -9.12 1.09
N ASN A 147 7.87 -9.30 0.02
CA ASN A 147 8.46 -9.53 -1.29
C ASN A 147 9.23 -8.25 -1.70
N PRO A 148 10.55 -8.31 -1.95
CA PRO A 148 11.36 -7.14 -2.30
C PRO A 148 10.91 -6.47 -3.61
N ASP A 149 10.20 -7.18 -4.48
CA ASP A 149 9.66 -6.60 -5.72
C ASP A 149 8.66 -5.46 -5.44
N VAL A 150 7.93 -5.52 -4.31
CA VAL A 150 7.04 -4.43 -3.91
C VAL A 150 7.84 -3.16 -3.58
N CYS A 151 9.02 -3.30 -2.97
CA CYS A 151 9.92 -2.17 -2.74
C CYS A 151 10.54 -1.68 -4.05
N LEU A 152 10.89 -2.62 -4.94
CA LEU A 152 11.49 -2.32 -6.24
C LEU A 152 10.58 -1.45 -7.12
N MET A 153 9.24 -1.59 -7.00
CA MET A 153 8.26 -0.73 -7.67
C MET A 153 8.42 0.77 -7.39
N CYS A 154 9.06 1.18 -6.29
CA CYS A 154 9.24 2.59 -5.93
C CYS A 154 10.72 2.96 -5.72
N HIS A 155 11.58 1.99 -5.42
CA HIS A 155 12.99 2.21 -5.12
C HIS A 155 13.94 1.61 -6.16
N GLY A 156 13.41 1.26 -7.33
CA GLY A 156 14.18 0.85 -8.49
C GLY A 156 15.00 1.98 -9.12
N ALA A 157 15.95 1.60 -9.96
CA ALA A 157 16.75 2.52 -10.74
C ALA A 157 15.91 3.30 -11.76
N HIS A 158 16.27 4.55 -11.99
CA HIS A 158 15.66 5.36 -13.04
C HIS A 158 16.05 4.82 -14.44
N PRO A 159 15.11 4.35 -15.27
CA PRO A 159 15.43 3.64 -16.51
C PRO A 159 15.71 4.62 -17.68
N PHE A 160 16.66 5.55 -17.50
CA PHE A 160 16.90 6.67 -18.43
C PHE A 160 17.26 6.22 -19.85
N GLU A 161 17.97 5.10 -19.99
CA GLU A 161 18.36 4.50 -21.28
C GLU A 161 17.13 4.02 -22.06
N ILE A 162 16.18 3.38 -21.38
CA ILE A 162 14.91 2.93 -21.97
C ILE A 162 14.06 4.14 -22.40
N MET A 163 14.19 5.27 -21.71
CA MET A 163 13.51 6.52 -22.06
C MET A 163 14.22 7.31 -23.17
N GLY A 164 15.42 6.89 -23.58
CA GLY A 164 16.20 7.60 -24.60
C GLY A 164 16.80 8.93 -24.10
N LEU A 165 16.98 9.08 -22.79
CA LEU A 165 17.64 10.25 -22.21
C LEU A 165 19.16 10.20 -22.43
N PRO A 166 19.84 11.35 -22.61
CA PRO A 166 21.29 11.40 -22.86
C PRO A 166 22.13 11.00 -21.63
N GLY A 167 21.52 10.82 -20.46
CA GLY A 167 22.19 10.46 -19.22
C GLY A 167 21.21 10.34 -18.03
N PRO A 168 21.72 10.05 -16.82
CA PRO A 168 20.90 10.00 -15.61
C PRO A 168 20.21 11.32 -15.32
N TRP A 169 18.99 11.26 -14.76
CA TRP A 169 18.16 12.46 -14.50
C TRP A 169 18.88 13.59 -13.76
N PRO A 170 19.68 13.35 -12.69
CA PRO A 170 20.40 14.44 -12.02
C PRO A 170 21.36 15.22 -12.92
N ALA A 171 21.87 14.58 -13.98
CA ALA A 171 22.78 15.21 -14.95
C ALA A 171 22.05 15.88 -16.12
N THR A 172 20.79 15.51 -16.38
CA THR A 172 20.06 15.93 -17.59
C THR A 172 18.81 16.77 -17.30
N ARG A 173 18.32 16.81 -16.06
CA ARG A 173 17.05 17.45 -15.70
C ARG A 173 16.95 18.90 -16.16
N ASP A 174 18.04 19.66 -16.11
CA ASP A 174 18.06 21.08 -16.49
C ASP A 174 17.77 21.27 -17.99
N THR A 175 18.29 20.37 -18.84
CA THR A 175 17.98 20.35 -20.29
C THR A 175 16.49 20.14 -20.55
N PHE A 176 15.81 19.45 -19.64
CA PHE A 176 14.36 19.20 -19.70
C PHE A 176 13.57 20.06 -18.71
N GLN A 177 14.13 21.19 -18.24
CA GLN A 177 13.46 22.15 -17.34
C GLN A 177 12.90 21.51 -16.06
N ASN A 178 13.55 20.46 -15.56
CA ASN A 178 13.07 19.59 -14.49
C ASN A 178 11.61 19.16 -14.67
N ASN A 179 11.18 18.82 -15.89
CA ASN A 179 9.77 18.53 -16.18
C ASN A 179 9.62 17.23 -16.99
N CYS A 180 9.27 16.14 -16.29
CA CYS A 180 9.02 14.85 -16.91
C CYS A 180 7.80 14.84 -17.84
N LEU A 181 6.85 15.77 -17.63
CA LEU A 181 5.62 15.86 -18.43
C LEU A 181 5.86 16.46 -19.82
N LEU A 182 7.03 17.05 -20.10
CA LEU A 182 7.41 17.48 -21.47
C LEU A 182 7.25 16.34 -22.48
N CYS A 183 7.55 15.12 -22.07
CA CYS A 183 7.32 13.92 -22.88
C CYS A 183 6.09 13.16 -22.39
N HIS A 184 5.99 12.87 -21.08
CA HIS A 184 4.96 11.97 -20.55
C HIS A 184 3.53 12.49 -20.67
N ALA A 185 3.29 13.80 -20.87
CA ALA A 185 1.94 14.26 -21.18
C ALA A 185 1.43 13.73 -22.53
N GLY A 186 2.33 13.53 -23.52
CA GLY A 186 2.00 13.05 -24.86
C GLY A 186 2.27 11.55 -25.09
N ILE A 187 3.10 10.91 -24.26
CA ILE A 187 3.40 9.48 -24.35
C ILE A 187 3.11 8.77 -23.03
N ARG A 188 2.54 7.56 -23.10
CA ARG A 188 2.05 6.82 -21.92
C ARG A 188 0.99 7.60 -21.14
N THR A 189 -0.08 8.02 -21.82
CA THR A 189 -1.14 8.90 -21.27
C THR A 189 -1.96 8.28 -20.14
N ARG A 190 -1.86 6.96 -19.92
CA ARG A 190 -2.51 6.24 -18.82
C ARG A 190 -1.46 5.72 -17.84
N ARG A 191 -1.09 6.55 -16.85
CA ARG A 191 -0.12 6.21 -15.80
C ARG A 191 -0.82 5.82 -14.50
N HIS A 192 -0.05 5.24 -13.58
CA HIS A 192 -0.46 4.99 -12.20
C HIS A 192 -1.81 4.26 -12.08
N GLN A 193 -2.09 3.30 -12.97
CA GLN A 193 -3.32 2.50 -12.99
C GLN A 193 -3.26 1.39 -11.93
N VAL A 194 -3.05 1.79 -10.67
CA VAL A 194 -2.90 0.91 -9.53
C VAL A 194 -3.66 1.44 -8.32
N ASN A 195 -4.11 0.55 -7.45
CA ASN A 195 -4.94 0.89 -6.29
C ASN A 195 -4.18 1.45 -5.07
N PHE A 196 -2.85 1.54 -5.13
CA PHE A 196 -2.02 2.06 -4.03
C PHE A 196 -1.42 3.44 -4.33
N LEU A 197 -1.79 4.07 -5.45
CA LEU A 197 -1.36 5.40 -5.86
C LEU A 197 -2.54 6.24 -6.34
N LYS A 198 -2.52 7.53 -6.03
CA LYS A 198 -3.55 8.49 -6.44
C LYS A 198 -3.13 9.15 -7.75
N ALA A 199 -3.41 8.47 -8.86
CA ALA A 199 -2.97 8.89 -10.21
C ALA A 199 -3.18 10.38 -10.48
N LYS A 200 -4.40 10.89 -10.29
CA LYS A 200 -4.71 12.30 -10.53
C LYS A 200 -3.88 13.26 -9.66
N ALA A 201 -3.76 12.97 -8.36
CA ALA A 201 -3.00 13.81 -7.44
C ALA A 201 -1.51 13.85 -7.84
N ILE A 202 -0.95 12.71 -8.27
CA ILE A 202 0.43 12.63 -8.77
C ILE A 202 0.62 13.50 -10.00
N GLU A 203 -0.27 13.42 -10.99
CA GLU A 203 -0.15 14.24 -12.21
C GLU A 203 -0.31 15.74 -11.90
N ASP A 204 -1.24 16.11 -11.01
CA ASP A 204 -1.46 17.50 -10.61
C ASP A 204 -0.26 18.07 -9.82
N ALA A 205 0.40 17.25 -9.00
CA ALA A 205 1.61 17.62 -8.26
C ALA A 205 2.83 17.71 -9.20
N ALA A 206 3.00 16.72 -10.09
CA ALA A 206 4.09 16.67 -11.06
C ALA A 206 4.06 17.83 -12.07
N ALA A 207 2.88 18.37 -12.38
CA ALA A 207 2.74 19.57 -13.20
C ALA A 207 3.35 20.83 -12.56
N LYS A 208 3.53 20.83 -11.23
CA LYS A 208 4.10 21.95 -10.48
C LYS A 208 5.56 21.73 -10.11
N GLU A 209 5.95 20.48 -9.91
CA GLU A 209 7.27 20.08 -9.43
C GLU A 209 7.69 18.73 -10.04
N GLY A 210 8.67 18.72 -10.95
CA GLY A 210 9.10 17.48 -11.60
C GLY A 210 9.88 16.54 -10.71
N ASP A 211 10.39 17.01 -9.56
CA ASP A 211 10.95 16.13 -8.54
C ASP A 211 9.93 15.13 -7.99
N VAL A 212 8.62 15.37 -8.14
CA VAL A 212 7.57 14.38 -7.80
C VAL A 212 7.76 13.09 -8.59
N CYS A 213 8.02 13.18 -9.89
CA CYS A 213 8.26 12.02 -10.72
C CYS A 213 9.59 11.35 -10.38
N TYR A 214 10.67 12.14 -10.33
CA TYR A 214 12.00 11.58 -10.09
C TYR A 214 12.10 10.95 -8.69
N GLY A 215 11.51 11.58 -7.67
CA GLY A 215 11.46 11.08 -6.30
C GLY A 215 10.94 9.64 -6.18
N CYS A 216 9.94 9.28 -6.99
CA CYS A 216 9.34 7.95 -7.05
C CYS A 216 9.99 7.01 -8.09
N HIS A 217 10.65 7.55 -9.11
CA HIS A 217 11.24 6.77 -10.22
C HIS A 217 12.77 6.79 -10.23
N GLY A 218 13.41 6.82 -9.06
CA GLY A 218 14.86 6.65 -8.90
C GLY A 218 15.55 7.69 -8.01
N GLY A 219 14.81 8.67 -7.49
CA GLY A 219 15.31 9.68 -6.58
C GLY A 219 15.78 9.11 -5.24
N ARG A 220 15.20 7.98 -4.83
CA ARG A 220 15.71 7.13 -3.76
C ARG A 220 15.87 5.69 -4.24
N GLN A 221 16.88 5.49 -5.07
CA GLN A 221 17.24 4.20 -5.59
C GLN A 221 17.91 3.34 -4.50
N TRP A 222 17.22 2.30 -4.05
CA TRP A 222 17.81 1.23 -3.22
C TRP A 222 18.33 0.07 -4.06
N TYR A 223 17.69 -0.18 -5.21
CA TYR A 223 18.01 -1.30 -6.08
C TYR A 223 18.79 -0.83 -7.30
N ARG A 224 19.76 -1.63 -7.74
CA ARG A 224 20.56 -1.33 -8.94
C ARG A 224 19.79 -1.49 -10.26
N ILE A 225 18.63 -2.13 -10.21
CA ILE A 225 17.81 -2.47 -11.37
C ILE A 225 16.54 -1.63 -11.38
N ALA A 226 15.98 -1.38 -12.56
CA ALA A 226 14.67 -0.76 -12.71
C ALA A 226 13.56 -1.80 -12.56
N PHE A 227 12.43 -1.42 -11.96
CA PHE A 227 11.26 -2.28 -11.95
C PHE A 227 10.64 -2.39 -13.35
N PRO A 228 10.36 -3.59 -13.87
CA PRO A 228 9.76 -3.79 -15.18
C PRO A 228 8.24 -3.54 -15.13
N TYR A 229 7.82 -2.28 -14.92
CA TYR A 229 6.38 -1.94 -14.85
C TYR A 229 5.60 -2.49 -16.05
N ALA A 230 4.39 -2.95 -15.75
CA ALA A 230 3.45 -3.43 -16.75
C ALA A 230 3.16 -2.37 -17.82
N ARG A 231 3.12 -2.81 -19.07
CA ARG A 231 2.78 -2.01 -20.25
C ARG A 231 1.28 -2.03 -20.50
N ASN A 232 0.52 -1.47 -19.56
CA ASN A 232 -0.90 -1.19 -19.74
C ASN A 232 -1.10 -0.39 -21.03
N ALA A 233 -2.14 -0.73 -21.82
CA ALA A 233 -2.41 -0.02 -23.07
C ALA A 233 -2.73 1.46 -22.83
N TRP A 234 -2.22 2.33 -23.71
CA TRP A 234 -2.52 3.77 -23.72
C TRP A 234 -2.86 4.25 -25.13
N ASP A 235 -3.47 5.42 -25.22
CA ASP A 235 -3.93 5.98 -26.49
C ASP A 235 -2.72 6.35 -27.36
N GLY A 236 -2.70 5.85 -28.61
CA GLY A 236 -1.55 6.04 -29.50
C GLY A 236 -0.36 5.12 -29.23
N MET A 237 -0.51 4.06 -28.42
CA MET A 237 0.52 3.04 -28.25
C MET A 237 0.84 2.35 -29.59
N ALA A 238 2.14 2.29 -29.93
CA ALA A 238 2.60 1.59 -31.13
C ALA A 238 2.25 0.09 -31.05
N LYS A 239 1.83 -0.49 -32.18
CA LYS A 239 1.54 -1.93 -32.30
C LYS A 239 2.80 -2.78 -32.13
N GLU A 240 3.94 -2.26 -32.56
CA GLU A 240 5.22 -2.93 -32.40
C GLU A 240 5.71 -2.82 -30.94
N VAL A 241 6.07 -3.96 -30.36
CA VAL A 241 6.61 -4.03 -29.00
C VAL A 241 8.14 -3.95 -29.10
N PRO A 242 8.79 -2.90 -28.53
CA PRO A 242 10.24 -2.79 -28.52
C PRO A 242 10.91 -3.99 -27.83
N GLU A 243 12.15 -4.30 -28.21
CA GLU A 243 12.88 -5.47 -27.68
C GLU A 243 12.91 -5.51 -26.14
N TRP A 244 13.23 -4.39 -25.50
CA TRP A 244 13.31 -4.27 -24.02
C TRP A 244 11.98 -4.54 -23.29
N ALA A 245 10.88 -4.62 -24.04
CA ALA A 245 9.53 -4.70 -23.52
C ALA A 245 8.83 -6.03 -23.77
N LYS A 246 9.43 -6.96 -24.52
CA LYS A 246 8.79 -8.22 -24.92
C LYS A 246 8.35 -9.07 -23.73
N ASP A 247 9.15 -9.10 -22.66
CA ASP A 247 8.88 -9.90 -21.46
C ASP A 247 8.12 -9.12 -20.38
N ARG A 248 7.66 -7.89 -20.67
CA ARG A 248 6.93 -7.10 -19.68
C ARG A 248 5.45 -7.51 -19.62
N PRO A 249 4.86 -7.62 -18.42
CA PRO A 249 3.42 -7.81 -18.29
C PRO A 249 2.65 -6.71 -19.02
N THR A 250 1.50 -7.05 -19.59
CA THR A 250 0.60 -6.06 -20.23
C THR A 250 -0.41 -5.46 -19.26
N GLN A 251 -0.49 -6.01 -18.05
CA GLN A 251 -1.35 -5.54 -16.97
C GLN A 251 -0.61 -5.64 -15.64
N SER A 252 -0.94 -4.74 -14.71
CA SER A 252 -0.49 -4.84 -13.31
C SER A 252 -0.99 -6.14 -12.67
N GLU A 253 -0.33 -6.59 -11.60
CA GLU A 253 -0.83 -7.70 -10.76
C GLU A 253 -2.29 -7.48 -10.37
N GLU A 254 -3.07 -8.54 -10.36
CA GLU A 254 -4.52 -8.48 -10.13
C GLU A 254 -4.89 -7.71 -8.85
N ARG A 255 -4.19 -8.00 -7.74
CA ARG A 255 -4.38 -7.33 -6.44
C ARG A 255 -4.11 -5.82 -6.45
N PHE A 256 -3.44 -5.31 -7.47
CA PHE A 256 -3.15 -3.88 -7.62
C PHE A 256 -4.01 -3.20 -8.67
N ARG A 257 -4.82 -3.94 -9.43
CA ARG A 257 -5.68 -3.33 -10.44
C ARG A 257 -6.73 -2.46 -9.74
N LEU A 258 -7.04 -1.33 -10.37
CA LEU A 258 -8.20 -0.55 -9.97
C LEU A 258 -9.45 -1.40 -10.18
N ALA A 259 -10.39 -1.35 -9.24
CA ALA A 259 -11.70 -1.94 -9.46
C ALA A 259 -12.33 -1.32 -10.72
N PRO A 260 -13.09 -2.09 -11.53
CA PRO A 260 -13.84 -1.51 -12.62
C PRO A 260 -14.71 -0.38 -12.05
N PRO A 261 -14.81 0.78 -12.73
CA PRO A 261 -15.67 1.85 -12.27
C PRO A 261 -17.07 1.27 -12.02
N LYS A 262 -17.61 1.48 -10.80
CA LYS A 262 -19.00 1.13 -10.53
C LYS A 262 -19.84 1.80 -11.62
N ALA A 263 -20.69 1.02 -12.29
CA ALA A 263 -21.68 1.58 -13.20
C ALA A 263 -22.42 2.69 -12.43
N ALA A 264 -22.49 3.89 -13.00
CA ALA A 264 -23.28 4.95 -12.43
C ALA A 264 -24.72 4.44 -12.33
N GLU A 265 -25.24 4.32 -11.11
CA GLU A 265 -26.67 4.19 -10.84
C GLU A 265 -27.39 5.50 -11.15
#